data_AF-A0A3R7R8F7-F1
#
_entry.id   AF-A0A3R7R8F7-F1
#
_cell.length_a   1.000
_cell.length_b   1.000
_cell.length_c   1.000
_cell.angle_alpha   90.00
_cell.angle_beta   90.00
_cell.angle_gamma   90.00
#
_symmetry.space_group_name_H-M   'P 1'
#
loop_
_entity.id
_entity.type
_entity.pdbx_description
1 polymer ?
#
loop_
_entity_poly.entity_id
_entity_poly.type
_entity_poly.pdbx_seq_one_letter_code
_entity_poly.pdbx_strand_id
1 'polypeptide(L)' 'MNIEELKKLAGVDNLPTEDSMGENLSYVGSKKAEYQRKHNIQPGTDEWFKLWFAKPKLTGENPMPKTKSK' A
#
# COMPACT_ATOMS: atom_id res chain seq x y z
N MET A 1 -37.14 -12.22 -16.13
CA MET A 1 -35.79 -12.51 -15.61
C MET A 1 -34.81 -11.93 -16.60
N ASN A 2 -34.14 -10.84 -16.20
CA ASN A 2 -33.32 -10.02 -17.10
C ASN A 2 -31.83 -10.21 -16.82
N ILE A 3 -30.98 -9.92 -17.81
CA ILE A 3 -29.52 -10.10 -17.69
C ILE A 3 -28.91 -9.25 -16.57
N GLU A 4 -29.47 -8.08 -16.29
CA GLU A 4 -29.05 -7.21 -15.19
C GLU A 4 -29.33 -7.84 -13.82
N GLU A 5 -30.49 -8.50 -13.70
CA GLU A 5 -30.91 -9.21 -12.49
C GLU A 5 -29.98 -10.39 -12.18
N LEU A 6 -29.57 -11.13 -13.23
CA LEU A 6 -28.57 -12.19 -13.13
C LEU A 6 -27.20 -11.67 -12.70
N LYS A 7 -26.73 -10.53 -13.25
CA LYS A 7 -25.45 -9.92 -12.85
C LYS A 7 -25.44 -9.47 -11.40
N LYS A 8 -26.57 -8.93 -10.92
CA LYS A 8 -26.74 -8.51 -9.52
C LYS A 8 -26.74 -9.71 -8.56
N LEU A 9 -27.46 -10.78 -8.90
CA LEU A 9 -27.50 -12.01 -8.10
C LEU A 9 -26.14 -12.75 -8.09
N ALA A 10 -25.39 -12.69 -9.20
CA ALA A 10 -24.06 -13.26 -9.31
C ALA A 10 -22.95 -12.40 -8.66
N GLY A 11 -23.28 -11.21 -8.14
CA GLY A 11 -22.30 -10.29 -7.56
C GLY A 11 -21.30 -9.70 -8.56
N VAL A 12 -21.65 -9.70 -9.85
CA VAL A 12 -20.81 -9.15 -10.94
C VAL A 12 -21.09 -7.67 -11.17
N ASP A 13 -22.31 -7.22 -10.82
CA ASP A 13 -22.71 -5.82 -10.96
C ASP A 13 -22.28 -5.04 -9.71
N ASN A 14 -21.30 -4.15 -9.87
CA ASN A 14 -20.78 -3.21 -8.87
C ASN A 14 -19.73 -3.77 -7.90
N LEU A 15 -18.59 -4.22 -8.43
CA LEU A 15 -17.35 -4.01 -7.69
C LEU A 15 -17.13 -2.49 -7.61
N PRO A 16 -17.03 -1.88 -6.41
CA PRO A 16 -16.63 -0.48 -6.33
C PRO A 16 -15.27 -0.34 -7.02
N THR A 17 -15.23 0.37 -8.14
CA THR A 17 -13.98 0.84 -8.76
C THR A 17 -13.20 1.72 -7.78
N GLU A 18 -13.87 2.20 -6.73
CA GLU A 18 -13.38 3.01 -5.65
C GLU A 18 -13.41 2.21 -4.33
N ASP A 19 -12.52 1.23 -4.19
CA ASP A 19 -11.92 0.87 -2.89
C ASP A 19 -10.78 -0.16 -3.04
N SER A 20 -10.07 -0.12 -4.18
CA SER A 20 -8.72 -0.70 -4.23
C SER A 20 -7.75 0.23 -3.49
N MET A 21 -8.02 0.53 -2.21
CA MET A 21 -7.09 1.11 -1.24
C MET A 21 -6.08 2.11 -1.81
N GLY A 22 -6.55 3.05 -2.65
CA GLY A 22 -6.00 4.35 -3.06
C GLY A 22 -4.52 4.52 -3.45
N GLU A 23 -3.66 3.54 -3.29
CA GLU A 23 -2.26 3.59 -3.67
C GLU A 23 -1.91 2.21 -4.21
N ASN A 24 -1.13 2.16 -5.30
CA ASN A 24 -0.58 0.92 -5.83
C ASN A 24 0.24 0.25 -4.72
N LEU A 25 -0.38 -0.55 -3.85
CA LEU A 25 0.24 -1.29 -2.74
C LEU A 25 1.44 -2.09 -3.26
N SER A 26 1.32 -2.59 -4.49
CA SER A 26 2.40 -3.24 -5.23
C SER A 26 3.62 -2.31 -5.46
N TYR A 27 3.39 -1.07 -5.91
CA TYR A 27 4.48 -0.11 -6.20
C TYR A 27 5.12 0.44 -4.93
N VAL A 28 4.30 0.81 -3.94
CA VAL A 28 4.78 1.31 -2.64
C VAL A 28 5.49 0.21 -1.85
N GLY A 29 4.94 -1.02 -1.85
CA GLY A 29 5.55 -2.18 -1.23
C GLY A 29 6.89 -2.57 -1.88
N SER A 30 6.97 -2.50 -3.22
CA SER A 30 8.22 -2.76 -3.95
C SER A 30 9.33 -1.76 -3.56
N LYS A 31 9.02 -0.47 -3.49
CA LYS A 31 9.96 0.57 -3.04
C LYS A 31 10.41 0.37 -1.59
N LYS A 32 9.48 0.04 -0.69
CA LYS A 32 9.80 -0.27 0.72
C LYS A 32 10.72 -1.49 0.82
N ALA A 33 10.45 -2.55 0.06
CA ALA A 33 11.29 -3.75 0.04
C ALA A 33 12.69 -3.49 -0.54
N GLU A 34 12.81 -2.63 -1.55
CA GLU A 34 14.11 -2.17 -2.06
C GLU A 34 14.88 -1.36 -1.03
N TYR A 35 14.21 -0.41 -0.37
CA TYR A 35 14.80 0.40 0.70
C TYR A 35 15.25 -0.48 1.89
N GLN A 36 14.43 -1.46 2.28
CA GLN A 36 14.76 -2.42 3.34
C GLN A 36 16.07 -3.16 3.02
N ARG A 37 16.23 -3.66 1.79
CA ARG A 37 17.45 -4.36 1.32
C ARG A 37 18.65 -3.42 1.28
N LYS A 38 18.49 -2.21 0.73
CA LYS A 38 19.57 -1.22 0.60
C LYS A 38 20.12 -0.75 1.95
N HIS A 39 19.25 -0.67 2.96
CA HIS A 39 19.61 -0.17 4.28
C HIS A 39 19.82 -1.27 5.32
N ASN A 40 19.85 -2.55 4.93
CA ASN A 40 19.99 -3.70 5.82
C ASN A 40 19.02 -3.67 7.02
N ILE A 41 17.79 -3.21 6.77
CA ILE A 41 16.78 -3.06 7.82
C ILE A 41 16.23 -4.45 8.17
N GLN A 42 16.49 -4.88 9.40
CA GLN A 42 16.08 -6.17 9.94
C GLN A 42 14.59 -6.15 10.32
N PRO A 43 13.81 -7.18 9.94
CA PRO A 43 12.43 -7.32 10.40
C PRO A 43 12.36 -7.30 11.93
N GLY A 44 11.38 -6.58 12.49
CA GLY A 44 11.22 -6.45 13.95
C GLY A 44 12.04 -5.32 14.61
N THR A 45 12.81 -4.55 13.85
CA THR A 45 13.42 -3.30 14.33
C THR A 45 12.44 -2.13 14.23
N ASP A 46 12.65 -1.09 15.04
CA ASP A 46 11.85 0.14 14.99
C ASP A 46 11.90 0.80 13.61
N GLU A 47 13.06 0.76 12.93
CA GLU A 47 13.21 1.28 11.57
C GLU A 47 12.38 0.48 10.55
N TRP A 48 12.28 -0.84 10.72
CA TRP A 48 11.43 -1.69 9.89
C TRP A 48 9.94 -1.36 10.10
N PHE A 49 9.52 -1.21 11.35
CA PHE A 49 8.13 -0.89 11.66
C PHE A 49 7.74 0.47 11.08
N LYS A 50 8.59 1.48 11.23
CA LYS A 50 8.37 2.82 10.64
C LYS A 50 8.33 2.76 9.11
N LEU A 51 9.21 2.00 8.47
CA LEU A 51 9.20 1.86 7.00
C LEU A 51 7.88 1.26 6.47
N TRP A 52 7.37 0.23 7.14
CA TRP A 52 6.19 -0.50 6.67
C TRP A 52 4.87 0.13 7.10
N PHE A 53 4.79 0.63 8.34
CA PHE A 53 3.55 1.03 8.99
C PHE A 53 3.44 2.53 9.32
N ALA A 54 4.43 3.37 8.98
CA ALA A 54 4.27 4.80 9.15
C ALA A 54 3.07 5.31 8.34
N LYS A 55 2.31 6.21 8.97
CA LYS A 55 1.14 6.87 8.40
C LYS A 55 1.49 8.33 8.13
N PRO A 56 2.22 8.65 7.04
CA PRO A 56 2.72 10.01 6.78
C PRO A 56 1.61 11.07 6.78
N LYS A 57 0.40 10.70 6.31
CA LYS A 57 -0.77 11.59 6.28
C LYS A 57 -1.37 11.88 7.67
N LEU A 58 -1.06 11.08 8.68
CA LEU A 58 -1.62 11.19 10.04
C LEU A 58 -0.56 11.58 11.08
N THR A 59 0.67 11.08 10.96
CA THR A 59 1.75 11.33 11.92
C THR A 59 2.80 12.30 11.40
N GLY A 60 2.78 12.66 10.10
CA GLY A 60 3.83 13.47 9.48
C GLY A 60 5.19 12.74 9.38
N GLU A 61 5.27 11.48 9.77
CA GLU A 61 6.49 10.70 9.75
C GLU A 61 6.84 10.28 8.32
N ASN A 62 8.11 10.46 7.95
CA ASN A 62 8.61 10.00 6.67
C ASN A 62 9.01 8.51 6.78
N PRO A 63 8.33 7.56 6.10
CA PRO A 63 8.71 6.14 6.10
C PRO A 63 10.07 5.88 5.44
N MET A 64 10.56 6.79 4.61
CA MET A 64 11.84 6.69 3.90
C MET A 64 12.68 7.96 4.10
N PRO A 65 13.21 8.21 5.31
CA PRO A 65 13.89 9.46 5.64
C PRO A 65 15.26 9.61 4.94
N LYS A 66 15.87 8.52 4.45
CA LYS A 66 17.17 8.55 3.76
C LYS A 66 17.02 8.62 2.24
N THR A 67 16.26 9.58 1.73
CA THR A 67 16.47 10.03 0.34
C THR A 67 17.77 10.84 0.33
N LYS A 68 18.89 10.20 -0.05
CA LYS A 68 20.14 10.92 -0.28
C LYS A 68 19.89 11.96 -1.37
N SER A 69 20.07 13.20 -0.95
CA SER A 69 20.12 14.40 -1.77
C SER A 69 21.22 14.29 -2.84
N LYS A 70 20.90 14.89 -3.99
CA LYS A 70 21.75 15.37 -5.08
C LYS A 70 21.99 14.41 -6.26
#